data_AF-A0A4R4Z9X8-F1
#
_entry.id   AF-A0A4R4Z9X8-F1
#
_cell.length_a   1.000
_cell.length_b   1.000
_cell.length_c   1.000
_cell.angle_alpha   90.00
_cell.angle_beta   90.00
_cell.angle_gamma   90.00
#
_symmetry.space_group_name_H-M   'P 1'
#
loop_
_entity.id
_entity.type
_entity.pdbx_description
1 polymer ?
#
loop_
_entity_poly.entity_id
_entity_poly.type
_entity_poly.pdbx_seq_one_letter_code
_entity_poly.pdbx_strand_id
1 'polypeptide(L)'
;MLPLLTIDYDLGVDLHGSVPARGQHTFEFSVRTPHGAAPARAAGATAYVSYDDGASWTQAKVSRHKDAYRVKTDHRGRTGHVSLKVTAWDRSGGTVEQTIKRAFALR
;
A
#
# COMPACT_ATOMS: atom_id res chain seq x y z
N MET A 1 -19.24 18.04 -0.05
CA MET A 1 -18.47 17.02 -0.80
C MET A 1 -17.37 16.49 0.10
N LEU A 2 -17.17 15.17 0.20
CA LEU A 2 -15.98 14.63 0.86
C LEU A 2 -14.79 14.69 -0.11
N PRO A 3 -13.58 15.06 0.34
CA PRO A 3 -12.39 14.98 -0.48
C PRO A 3 -12.11 13.51 -0.83
N LEU A 4 -12.00 13.19 -2.12
CA LEU A 4 -11.62 11.86 -2.57
C LEU A 4 -10.12 11.69 -2.39
N LEU A 5 -9.67 11.08 -1.30
CA LEU A 5 -8.26 10.73 -1.14
C LEU A 5 -7.84 9.72 -2.23
N THR A 6 -6.65 9.90 -2.79
CA THR A 6 -6.03 8.96 -3.74
C THR A 6 -4.74 8.38 -3.15
N ILE A 7 -4.33 7.20 -3.61
CA ILE A 7 -3.09 6.54 -3.16
C ILE A 7 -2.18 6.31 -4.36
N ASP A 8 -0.93 6.77 -4.24
CA ASP A 8 0.15 6.48 -5.17
C ASP A 8 1.14 5.51 -4.53
N TYR A 9 1.57 4.48 -5.28
CA TYR A 9 2.48 3.46 -4.77
C TYR A 9 3.85 3.55 -5.45
N ASP A 10 4.89 3.36 -4.64
CA ASP A 10 6.24 3.02 -5.09
C ASP A 10 6.58 1.64 -4.52
N LEU A 11 6.36 0.61 -5.34
CA LEU A 11 6.44 -0.79 -4.93
C LEU A 11 7.86 -1.37 -4.97
N GLY A 12 8.83 -0.65 -5.56
CA GLY A 12 10.19 -1.15 -5.76
C GLY A 12 10.27 -2.43 -6.59
N VAL A 13 9.36 -2.59 -7.56
CA VAL A 13 9.34 -3.74 -8.48
C VAL A 13 10.37 -3.58 -9.59
N ASP A 14 10.90 -4.70 -10.09
CA ASP A 14 11.72 -4.68 -11.31
C ASP A 14 10.87 -4.51 -12.59
N LEU A 15 11.52 -4.50 -13.76
CA LEU A 15 10.87 -4.35 -15.07
C LEU A 15 9.85 -5.45 -15.39
N HIS A 16 9.86 -6.56 -14.66
CA HIS A 16 8.89 -7.65 -14.79
C HIS A 16 7.75 -7.54 -13.76
N GLY A 17 7.69 -6.47 -12.98
CA GLY A 17 6.68 -6.30 -11.93
C GLY A 17 6.90 -7.25 -10.76
N SER A 18 8.14 -7.62 -10.47
CA SER A 18 8.46 -8.63 -9.45
C SER A 18 9.46 -8.15 -8.41
N VAL A 19 9.45 -8.81 -7.25
CA VAL A 19 10.41 -8.60 -6.16
C VAL A 19 10.99 -9.95 -5.69
N PRO A 20 12.24 -9.98 -5.18
CA PRO A 20 12.81 -11.20 -4.65
C PRO A 20 12.04 -11.74 -3.44
N ALA A 21 11.74 -13.03 -3.42
CA ALA A 21 11.08 -13.75 -2.32
C ALA A 21 12.04 -14.08 -1.15
N ARG A 22 13.18 -13.38 -1.05
CA ARG A 22 14.32 -13.80 -0.22
C ARG A 22 14.32 -13.22 1.19
N GLY A 23 13.32 -12.41 1.54
CA GLY A 23 13.17 -11.90 2.90
C GLY A 23 12.34 -10.63 2.97
N GLN A 24 12.85 -9.67 3.75
CA GLN A 24 12.16 -8.40 3.95
C GLN A 24 12.08 -7.60 2.65
N HIS A 25 10.87 -7.16 2.32
CA HIS A 25 10.62 -6.18 1.29
C HIS A 25 10.07 -4.91 1.92
N THR A 26 10.48 -3.76 1.39
CA THR A 26 10.01 -2.45 1.85
C THR A 26 9.56 -1.65 0.65
N PHE A 27 8.35 -1.10 0.74
CA PHE A 27 7.78 -0.24 -0.29
C PHE A 27 7.09 0.97 0.35
N GLU A 28 6.76 1.97 -0.45
CA GLU A 28 6.12 3.19 0.01
C GLU A 28 4.80 3.45 -0.71
N PHE A 29 3.89 4.16 -0.03
CA PHE A 29 2.74 4.78 -0.68
C PHE A 29 2.49 6.18 -0.12
N SER A 30 1.95 7.05 -0.95
CA SER A 30 1.58 8.42 -0.59
C SER A 30 0.07 8.60 -0.72
N VAL A 31 -0.52 9.37 0.19
CA VAL A 31 -1.93 9.73 0.14
C VAL A 31 -2.04 11.16 -0.34
N ARG A 32 -2.81 11.39 -1.42
CA ARG A 32 -2.97 12.72 -2.01
C ARG A 32 -4.44 13.11 -2.07
N THR A 33 -4.65 14.41 -2.26
CA THR A 33 -5.95 14.96 -2.66
C THR A 33 -5.93 15.28 -4.16
N PRO A 34 -7.08 15.18 -4.86
CA PRO A 34 -7.15 15.50 -6.26
C PRO A 34 -6.88 16.99 -6.49
N HIS A 35 -6.40 17.31 -7.68
CA HIS A 35 -6.16 18.70 -8.07
C HIS A 35 -7.46 19.53 -7.99
N GLY A 36 -7.42 20.69 -7.35
CA GLY A 36 -8.59 21.56 -7.13
C GLY A 36 -9.35 21.31 -5.82
N ALA A 37 -9.00 20.28 -5.06
CA ALA A 37 -9.50 20.09 -3.69
C ALA A 37 -8.58 20.77 -2.67
N ALA A 38 -9.14 21.11 -1.49
CA ALA A 38 -8.34 21.56 -0.36
C ALA A 38 -7.33 20.47 0.03
N PRO A 39 -6.03 20.80 0.21
CA PRO A 39 -5.04 19.82 0.60
C PRO A 39 -5.40 19.14 1.92
N ALA A 40 -5.62 17.82 1.88
CA ALA A 40 -5.81 17.00 3.06
C ALA A 40 -4.57 16.13 3.27
N ARG A 41 -4.01 16.19 4.48
CA ARG A 41 -2.94 15.28 4.89
C ARG A 41 -3.57 14.07 5.55
N ALA A 42 -3.14 12.88 5.15
CA ALA A 42 -3.53 11.67 5.85
C ALA A 42 -3.07 11.75 7.32
N ALA A 43 -4.03 11.48 8.21
CA ALA A 43 -3.85 11.35 9.64
C ALA A 43 -3.28 9.97 10.00
N GLY A 44 -3.60 8.95 9.21
CA GLY A 44 -3.13 7.59 9.40
C GLY A 44 -3.42 6.69 8.20
N ALA A 45 -2.82 5.51 8.22
CA ALA A 45 -3.05 4.48 7.21
C ALA A 45 -2.74 3.09 7.76
N THR A 46 -3.40 2.07 7.19
CA THR A 46 -3.15 0.65 7.40
C THR A 46 -2.88 -0.03 6.07
N ALA A 47 -2.02 -1.05 6.05
CA ALA A 47 -1.75 -1.86 4.88
C ALA A 47 -1.83 -3.34 5.23
N TYR A 48 -2.40 -4.12 4.32
CA TYR A 48 -2.52 -5.56 4.39
C TYR A 48 -1.96 -6.17 3.11
N VAL A 49 -1.37 -7.35 3.26
CA VAL A 49 -0.90 -8.16 2.13
C VAL A 49 -1.64 -9.49 2.10
N SER A 50 -1.80 -10.01 0.90
CA SER A 50 -2.34 -11.33 0.66
C SER A 50 -1.46 -12.08 -0.34
N TYR A 51 -1.32 -13.39 -0.13
CA TYR A 51 -0.58 -14.30 -1.01
C TYR A 51 -1.50 -15.29 -1.73
N ASP A 52 -2.82 -15.13 -1.58
CA ASP A 52 -3.88 -16.01 -2.11
C ASP A 52 -4.94 -15.19 -2.86
N ASP A 53 -4.49 -14.17 -3.60
CA ASP A 53 -5.33 -13.26 -4.38
C ASP A 53 -6.45 -12.58 -3.56
N GLY A 54 -6.19 -12.36 -2.27
CA GLY A 54 -7.03 -11.63 -1.32
C GLY A 54 -8.16 -12.45 -0.70
N ALA A 55 -8.04 -13.78 -0.66
CA ALA A 55 -8.92 -14.64 0.14
C ALA A 55 -8.61 -14.48 1.64
N SER A 56 -7.34 -14.34 2.00
CA SER A 56 -6.88 -14.00 3.36
C SER A 56 -5.95 -12.80 3.34
N TRP A 57 -5.95 -12.03 4.44
CA TRP A 57 -5.20 -10.77 4.56
C TRP A 57 -4.39 -10.75 5.84
N THR A 58 -3.10 -10.46 5.72
CA THR A 58 -2.19 -10.28 6.86
C THR A 58 -1.79 -8.82 6.96
N GLN A 59 -1.90 -8.24 8.15
CA GLN A 59 -1.52 -6.85 8.37
C GLN A 59 0.00 -6.68 8.23
N ALA A 60 0.41 -5.68 7.45
CA ALA A 60 1.80 -5.30 7.30
C ALA A 60 2.17 -4.15 8.25
N LYS A 61 3.46 -4.02 8.58
CA LYS A 61 3.92 -2.94 9.45
C LYS A 61 4.00 -1.65 8.65
N VAL A 62 3.19 -0.66 9.02
CA VAL A 62 3.18 0.68 8.42
C VAL A 62 3.84 1.68 9.36
N SER A 63 4.68 2.54 8.82
CA SER A 63 5.30 3.66 9.54
C SER A 63 5.33 4.91 8.67
N ARG A 64 5.20 6.09 9.28
CA ARG A 64 5.28 7.35 8.55
C ARG A 64 6.74 7.61 8.12
N HIS A 65 6.92 8.02 6.87
CA HIS A 65 8.22 8.37 6.30
C HIS A 65 8.09 9.64 5.46
N LYS A 66 8.51 10.79 6.02
CA LYS A 66 8.31 12.12 5.43
C LYS A 66 6.81 12.35 5.11
N ASP A 67 6.47 12.59 3.83
CA ASP A 67 5.10 12.78 3.34
C ASP A 67 4.45 11.47 2.83
N ALA A 68 5.11 10.32 3.02
CA ALA A 68 4.65 9.01 2.62
C ALA A 68 4.49 8.06 3.82
N TYR A 69 4.00 6.86 3.52
CA TYR A 69 3.95 5.72 4.43
C TYR A 69 4.86 4.63 3.89
N ARG A 70 5.73 4.11 4.76
CA ARG A 70 6.58 2.96 4.47
C ARG A 70 5.95 1.70 5.02
N VAL A 71 5.88 0.67 4.19
CA VAL A 71 5.36 -0.65 4.51
C VAL A 71 6.50 -1.65 4.52
N LYS A 72 6.57 -2.47 5.57
CA LYS A 72 7.53 -3.58 5.67
C LYS A 72 6.79 -4.91 5.67
N THR A 73 7.22 -5.81 4.80
CA THR A 73 6.71 -7.18 4.64
C THR A 73 7.86 -8.18 4.65
N ASP A 74 7.58 -9.44 4.96
CA ASP A 74 8.54 -10.54 4.82
C ASP A 74 7.94 -11.59 3.87
N HIS A 75 8.67 -11.88 2.80
CA HIS A 75 8.25 -12.79 1.74
C HIS A 75 9.03 -14.12 1.76
N ARG A 76 9.82 -14.39 2.82
CA ARG A 76 10.59 -15.63 2.93
C ARG A 76 9.69 -16.86 2.79
N GLY A 77 10.04 -17.72 1.83
CA GLY A 77 9.31 -18.97 1.55
C GLY A 77 7.95 -18.78 0.89
N ARG A 78 7.64 -17.57 0.40
CA ARG A 78 6.42 -17.27 -0.36
C ARG A 78 6.71 -17.30 -1.86
N THR A 79 5.71 -17.64 -2.66
CA THR A 79 5.75 -17.67 -4.13
C THR A 79 4.46 -17.07 -4.69
N GLY A 80 4.40 -16.88 -6.01
CA GLY A 80 3.19 -16.37 -6.66
C GLY A 80 3.11 -14.85 -6.63
N HIS A 81 1.95 -14.30 -6.31
CA HIS A 81 1.70 -12.87 -6.35
C HIS A 81 1.31 -12.32 -5.00
N VAL A 82 1.66 -11.07 -4.75
CA VAL A 82 1.20 -10.30 -3.59
C VAL A 82 0.06 -9.40 -4.02
N SER A 83 -1.08 -9.49 -3.33
CA SER A 83 -2.16 -8.50 -3.40
C SER A 83 -2.06 -7.55 -2.22
N LEU A 84 -2.44 -6.29 -2.42
CA LEU A 84 -2.39 -5.23 -1.41
C LEU A 84 -3.79 -4.73 -1.10
N LYS A 85 -4.05 -4.42 0.17
CA LYS A 85 -5.20 -3.64 0.60
C LYS A 85 -4.72 -2.54 1.53
N VAL A 86 -4.95 -1.28 1.15
CA VAL A 86 -4.54 -0.10 1.91
C VAL A 86 -5.75 0.75 2.22
N THR A 87 -5.84 1.17 3.48
CA THR A 87 -6.85 2.13 3.95
C THR A 87 -6.12 3.33 4.52
N ALA A 88 -6.51 4.53 4.13
CA ALA A 88 -5.96 5.77 4.65
C ALA A 88 -7.08 6.77 4.96
N TRP A 89 -6.87 7.61 5.97
CA TRP A 89 -7.86 8.59 6.41
C TRP A 89 -7.22 9.92 6.79
N ASP A 90 -7.99 11.00 6.70
CA ASP A 90 -7.61 12.33 7.15
C ASP A 90 -8.34 12.74 8.45
N ARG A 91 -8.06 13.94 8.98
CA ARG A 91 -8.71 14.46 10.20
C ARG A 91 -10.11 15.03 9.96
N SER A 92 -10.47 15.29 8.71
CA SER A 92 -11.79 15.78 8.29
C SER A 92 -12.80 14.67 8.00
N GLY A 93 -12.43 13.41 8.21
CA GLY A 93 -13.29 12.24 7.97
C GLY A 93 -13.21 11.70 6.54
N GLY A 94 -12.34 12.23 5.69
CA GLY A 94 -12.04 11.65 4.39
C GLY A 94 -11.33 10.31 4.57
N THR A 95 -11.77 9.28 3.85
CA THR A 95 -11.19 7.93 3.89
C THR A 95 -11.14 7.37 2.48
N VAL A 96 -10.07 6.64 2.18
CA VAL A 96 -9.91 5.84 0.97
C VAL A 96 -9.51 4.43 1.36
N GLU A 97 -10.15 3.46 0.74
CA GLU A 97 -9.71 2.07 0.74
C GLU A 97 -9.43 1.65 -0.70
N GLN A 98 -8.28 1.03 -0.92
CA GLN A 98 -7.90 0.50 -2.21
C GLN A 98 -7.41 -0.93 -2.06
N THR A 99 -7.91 -1.79 -2.94
CA THR A 99 -7.43 -3.16 -3.10
C THR A 99 -6.81 -3.32 -4.48
N ILE A 100 -5.57 -3.78 -4.52
CA ILE A 100 -4.85 -4.11 -5.76
C ILE A 100 -4.60 -5.61 -5.74
N LYS A 101 -5.25 -6.34 -6.64
CA LYS A 101 -5.01 -7.77 -6.83
C LYS A 101 -3.73 -7.96 -7.63
N ARG A 102 -2.90 -8.92 -7.23
CA ARG A 102 -1.62 -9.26 -7.87
C ARG A 102 -0.77 -8.02 -8.19
N ALA A 103 -0.60 -7.16 -7.18
CA ALA A 103 0.15 -5.91 -7.29
C ALA A 103 1.60 -6.13 -7.76
N PHE A 104 2.22 -7.24 -7.37
CA PHE A 104 3.51 -7.68 -7.87
C PHE A 104 3.72 -9.19 -7.69
N ALA A 105 4.65 -9.76 -8.45
CA ALA A 105 5.06 -11.16 -8.35
C ALA A 105 6.24 -11.36 -7.37
N LEU A 106 6.36 -12.56 -6.81
CA LEU A 106 7.47 -13.03 -5.98
C LEU A 106 8.34 -14.02 -6.77
N ARG A 107 9.66 -13.80 -6.78
CA ARG A 107 10.64 -14.62 -7.50
C ARG A 107 11.89 -14.99 -6.72
#